data_AF-A0A402CJU0-F1
#
_entry.id   AF-A0A402CJU0-F1
#
_cell.length_a   1.000
_cell.length_b   1.000
_cell.length_c   1.000
_cell.angle_alpha   90.00
_cell.angle_beta   90.00
_cell.angle_gamma   90.00
#
_symmetry.space_group_name_H-M   'P 1'
#
loop_
_entity.id
_entity.type
_entity.pdbx_description
1 polymer ?
#
loop_
_entity_poly.entity_id
_entity_poly.type
_entity_poly.pdbx_seq_one_letter_code
_entity_poly.pdbx_strand_id
1 'polypeptide(L)'
;MSVDSDRIRLRFGGKIVSIPDSAAAEVSHLLESEKSAANQLPGDLDEQGRVVLIRRLVREGLLTICPPSDPAPDTVAPLRDSNH
;
A
#
# COMPACT_ATOMS: atom_id res chain seq x y z
N MET A 1 7.33 -12.07 13.37
CA MET A 1 7.56 -10.64 13.72
C MET A 1 8.22 -10.64 15.10
N SER A 2 9.35 -9.95 15.26
CA SER A 2 10.01 -9.82 16.57
C SER A 2 10.11 -8.33 16.89
N VAL A 3 9.61 -7.94 18.05
CA VAL A 3 9.55 -6.55 18.54
C VAL A 3 10.81 -6.29 19.37
N ASP A 4 11.55 -5.24 19.03
CA ASP A 4 12.78 -4.82 19.73
C ASP A 4 12.59 -3.35 20.17
N SER A 5 12.18 -3.19 21.44
CA SER A 5 12.00 -1.98 22.29
C SER A 5 11.30 -0.72 21.78
N ASP A 6 11.19 -0.47 20.47
CA ASP A 6 10.42 0.62 19.83
C ASP A 6 10.27 0.37 18.31
N ARG A 7 10.77 -0.77 17.82
CA ARG A 7 10.89 -1.06 16.39
C ARG A 7 10.52 -2.50 16.07
N ILE A 8 9.89 -2.66 14.92
CA ILE A 8 9.49 -3.94 14.35
C ILE A 8 10.47 -4.29 13.24
N ARG A 9 10.87 -5.57 13.19
CA ARG A 9 11.68 -6.10 12.11
C ARG A 9 10.85 -6.97 11.18
N LEU A 10 10.71 -6.54 9.94
CA LEU A 10 10.16 -7.34 8.84
C LEU A 10 11.31 -8.01 8.10
N ARG A 11 11.18 -9.31 7.84
CA ARG A 11 12.16 -10.05 7.04
C ARG A 11 11.54 -10.41 5.70
N PHE A 12 12.13 -9.92 4.61
CA PHE A 12 11.65 -10.18 3.25
C PHE A 12 12.84 -10.39 2.30
N GLY A 13 12.86 -11.51 1.57
CA GLY A 13 13.91 -11.80 0.59
C GLY A 13 15.34 -11.75 1.14
N GLY A 14 15.54 -12.10 2.42
CA GLY A 14 16.86 -12.02 3.09
C GLY A 14 17.25 -10.64 3.61
N LYS A 15 16.44 -9.60 3.39
CA LYS A 15 16.62 -8.27 3.98
C LYS A 15 15.78 -8.11 5.25
N ILE A 16 16.27 -7.27 6.16
CA ILE A 16 15.56 -6.90 7.38
C ILE A 16 15.21 -5.41 7.30
N VAL A 17 13.93 -5.10 7.29
CA VAL A 17 13.41 -3.72 7.32
C VAL A 17 12.98 -3.41 8.75
N SER A 18 13.57 -2.35 9.33
CA SER A 18 13.24 -1.88 10.67
C SER A 18 12.34 -0.66 10.64
N ILE A 19 11.12 -0.83 11.10
CA ILE A 19 10.04 0.17 11.14
C ILE A 19 9.69 0.51 12.60
N PRO A 20 9.12 1.68 12.88
CA PRO A 20 8.64 2.03 14.22
C PRO A 20 7.56 1.06 14.70
N ASP A 21 7.44 0.86 16.02
CA ASP A 21 6.34 0.10 16.61
C ASP A 21 4.98 0.77 16.44
N SER A 22 4.94 2.10 16.37
CA SER A 22 3.75 2.90 16.11
C SER A 22 3.13 2.62 14.74
N ALA A 23 3.90 2.00 13.84
CA ALA A 23 3.46 1.57 12.52
C ALA A 23 3.02 0.08 12.48
N ALA A 24 2.98 -0.62 13.63
CA ALA A 24 2.74 -2.05 13.70
C ALA A 24 1.38 -2.46 13.15
N ALA A 25 0.34 -1.71 13.51
CA ALA A 25 -1.02 -2.00 13.13
C ALA A 25 -1.19 -1.84 11.61
N GLU A 26 -0.67 -0.75 11.05
CA GLU A 26 -0.71 -0.44 9.63
C GLU A 26 0.03 -1.50 8.82
N VAL A 27 1.22 -1.90 9.28
CA VAL A 27 2.05 -2.90 8.61
C VAL A 27 1.40 -4.28 8.66
N SER A 28 0.87 -4.67 9.81
CA SER A 28 0.20 -5.97 9.95
C SER A 28 -1.01 -6.04 9.04
N HIS A 29 -1.81 -4.96 9.00
CA HIS A 29 -2.94 -4.84 8.09
C HIS A 29 -2.55 -4.92 6.61
N LEU A 30 -1.45 -4.27 6.21
CA LEU A 30 -0.91 -4.32 4.85
C LEU A 30 -0.38 -5.70 4.45
N LEU A 31 0.06 -6.51 5.40
CA LEU A 31 0.54 -7.88 5.13
C LEU A 31 -0.61 -8.89 5.05
N GLU A 32 -1.71 -8.64 5.77
CA GLU A 32 -2.91 -9.49 5.76
C GLU A 32 -3.84 -9.18 4.59
N SER A 33 -3.81 -7.95 4.08
CA SER A 33 -4.69 -7.48 3.01
C SER A 33 -4.01 -7.56 1.65
N GLU A 34 -4.72 -8.07 0.63
CA GLU A 34 -4.20 -8.06 -0.75
C GLU A 34 -4.12 -6.64 -1.35
N LYS A 35 -5.04 -5.75 -0.94
CA LYS A 35 -5.12 -4.35 -1.39
C LYS A 35 -5.60 -3.48 -0.24
N SER A 36 -4.86 -2.41 0.05
CA SER A 36 -5.27 -1.41 1.04
C SER A 36 -4.92 -0.01 0.55
N ALA A 37 -5.79 0.95 0.85
CA ALA A 37 -5.52 2.35 0.61
C ALA A 37 -4.77 2.98 1.79
N ALA A 38 -3.88 3.93 1.48
CA ALA A 38 -3.05 4.62 2.49
C ALA A 38 -3.88 5.33 3.58
N ASN A 39 -5.09 5.76 3.26
CA ASN A 39 -6.01 6.45 4.17
C ASN A 39 -6.91 5.51 4.99
N GLN A 40 -6.90 4.21 4.70
CA GLN A 40 -7.67 3.19 5.42
C GLN A 40 -6.80 2.39 6.39
N LEU A 41 -5.52 2.72 6.51
CA LEU A 41 -4.63 2.00 7.41
C LEU A 41 -5.01 2.26 8.88
N PRO A 42 -5.23 1.20 9.66
CA PRO A 42 -5.55 1.33 11.07
C PRO A 42 -4.29 1.69 11.87
N GLY A 43 -4.41 2.61 12.82
CA GLY A 43 -3.35 2.98 13.76
C GLY A 43 -3.26 4.47 14.03
N ASP A 44 -2.20 4.86 14.72
CA ASP A 44 -1.99 6.22 15.23
C ASP A 44 -1.05 7.05 14.34
N LEU A 45 -0.54 6.49 13.24
CA LEU A 45 0.24 7.27 12.29
C LEU A 45 -0.61 8.38 11.69
N ASP A 46 -0.06 9.60 11.71
CA ASP A 46 -0.61 10.72 10.97
C ASP A 46 -0.50 10.50 9.45
N GLU A 47 -1.16 11.35 8.67
CA GLU A 47 -1.20 11.21 7.21
C GLU A 47 0.21 11.22 6.59
N GLN A 48 1.10 12.07 7.10
CA GLN A 48 2.49 12.14 6.63
C GLN A 48 3.28 10.88 6.99
N GLY A 49 3.12 10.38 8.21
CA GLY A 49 3.73 9.14 8.69
C GLY A 49 3.30 7.92 7.87
N ARG A 50 2.01 7.82 7.53
CA ARG A 50 1.51 6.76 6.64
C ARG A 50 2.15 6.81 5.25
N VAL A 51 2.29 8.00 4.67
CA VAL A 51 2.96 8.16 3.36
C VAL A 51 4.43 7.79 3.42
N VAL A 52 5.15 8.19 4.47
CA VAL A 52 6.57 7.84 4.66
C VAL A 52 6.74 6.33 4.83
N LEU A 53 5.86 5.70 5.61
CA LEU A 53 5.84 4.24 5.80
C LEU A 53 5.66 3.52 4.45
N ILE A 54 4.62 3.85 3.70
CA ILE A 54 4.33 3.21 2.40
C ILE A 54 5.48 3.41 1.43
N ARG A 55 6.01 4.64 1.30
CA ARG A 55 7.16 4.91 0.42
C ARG A 55 8.37 4.07 0.78
N ARG A 56 8.62 3.88 2.08
CA ARG A 56 9.71 3.02 2.55
C ARG A 56 9.47 1.58 2.17
N LEU A 57 8.27 1.04 2.42
CA LEU A 57 7.93 -0.34 2.09
C LEU A 57 7.99 -0.61 0.58
N VAL A 58 7.53 0.32 -0.26
CA VAL A 58 7.66 0.23 -1.71
C VAL A 58 9.11 0.25 -2.15
N ARG A 59 9.94 1.14 -1.58
CA ARG A 59 11.36 1.24 -1.90
C ARG A 59 12.14 -0.02 -1.51
N GLU A 60 11.77 -0.67 -0.41
CA GLU A 60 12.36 -1.94 0.02
C GLU A 60 11.84 -3.15 -0.78
N GLY A 61 10.79 -2.96 -1.59
CA GLY A 61 10.19 -4.01 -2.41
C GLY A 61 9.19 -4.89 -1.66
N LEU A 62 8.73 -4.46 -0.49
CA LEU A 62 7.69 -5.15 0.30
C LEU A 62 6.28 -4.91 -0.25
N LEU A 63 6.05 -3.74 -0.84
CA LEU A 63 4.78 -3.35 -1.43
C LEU A 63 4.95 -2.94 -2.88
N THR A 64 3.91 -3.14 -3.68
CA THR A 64 3.81 -2.60 -5.03
C THR A 64 2.60 -1.68 -5.09
N ILE A 65 2.74 -0.54 -5.76
CA ILE A 65 1.62 0.36 -6.01
C ILE A 65 0.84 -0.22 -7.18
N CYS A 66 -0.42 -0.58 -6.94
CA CYS A 66 -1.36 -0.88 -8.01
C CYS A 66 -1.98 0.45 -8.47
N PRO A 67 -2.14 0.70 -9.78
CA PRO A 67 -2.92 1.84 -10.24
C PRO A 67 -4.31 1.82 -9.60
N PRO A 68 -4.93 2.98 -9.31
CA PRO A 68 -6.34 3.00 -8.96
C PRO A 68 -7.04 2.22 -10.06
N SER A 69 -7.80 1.20 -9.66
CA SER A 69 -8.64 0.47 -10.60
C SER A 69 -9.70 1.45 -11.06
N ASP A 70 -9.37 2.23 -12.07
CA ASP A 70 -10.32 3.04 -12.81
C ASP A 70 -11.41 2.07 -13.26
N PRO A 71 -12.69 2.28 -12.88
CA PRO A 71 -13.76 1.43 -13.38
C PRO A 71 -13.92 1.69 -14.89
N ALA A 72 -13.15 0.95 -15.69
CA ALA A 72 -13.20 0.83 -17.15
C ALA A 72 -13.27 2.16 -17.94
N PRO A 73 -12.26 2.51 -18.76
CA PRO A 73 -12.47 3.52 -19.78
C PRO A 73 -13.45 2.96 -20.81
N ASP A 74 -14.56 3.68 -20.99
CA ASP A 74 -15.22 3.85 -22.27
C ASP A 74 -15.66 2.57 -23.00
N THR A 75 -16.87 2.10 -22.67
CA THR A 75 -17.78 1.70 -23.75
C THR A 75 -18.26 2.96 -24.46
N VAL A 76 -17.37 3.67 -25.15
CA VAL A 76 -17.81 4.49 -26.27
C VAL A 76 -18.10 3.50 -27.39
N ALA A 77 -19.38 3.10 -27.47
CA ALA A 77 -19.88 2.44 -28.66
C ALA A 77 -19.41 3.29 -29.86
N PRO A 78 -18.80 2.69 -30.91
CA PRO A 78 -18.51 3.46 -32.10
C PRO A 78 -19.84 4.01 -32.58
N LEU A 79 -19.98 5.34 -32.55
CA LEU A 79 -21.07 6.04 -33.19
C LEU A 79 -20.95 5.65 -34.66
N ARG A 80 -21.77 4.70 -35.08
CA ARG A 80 -21.82 4.26 -36.46
C ARG A 80 -22.49 5.40 -37.21
N ASP A 81 -21.68 6.33 -37.71
CA ASP A 81 -22.08 7.33 -38.68
C ASP A 81 -22.78 6.59 -39.82
N SER A 82 -24.11 6.60 -39.75
CA SER A 82 -24.97 6.04 -40.77
C SER A 82 -25.11 7.14 -41.80
N ASN A 83 -24.21 7.10 -42.77
CA ASN A 83 -24.34 7.81 -44.03
C ASN A 83 -25.61 7.30 -44.73
N HIS A 84 -26.66 8.10 -44.76
CA HIS A 84 -27.81 7.94 -45.66
C HIS A 84 -28.10 9.26 -46.33
#